data_AF-A0A5A7R912-F1
#
_entry.id   AF-A0A5A7R912-F1
#
_cell.length_a   1.000
_cell.length_b   1.000
_cell.length_c   1.000
_cell.angle_alpha   90.00
_cell.angle_beta   90.00
_cell.angle_gamma   90.00
#
_symmetry.space_group_name_H-M   'P 1'
#
loop_
_entity.id
_entity.type
_entity.pdbx_description
1 polymer ?
#
loop_
_entity_poly.entity_id
_entity_poly.type
_entity_poly.pdbx_seq_one_letter_code
_entity_poly.pdbx_strand_id
1 'polypeptide(L)'
;MDQRYPMGKRNRAAVVVLGDIGRSPRMQYHALSLARQAILQVDIVAYGGSEPHISVLEHQSIHIHKMPQWPTFTRWFSSPFRPLFLIFKPIFQFLVLLWYLCVKIPAPDVFIVQNPPSVPTLVVVKCASWFRKSGFIVDWHNFGYTLLALSLGRNSLFVAMYRWIEKQFGRMAHGSLCVTRAMQHELSHNWGIKATVLYDQPPEFFRPASLVEKHDVANNNDPNSTPFTTKVGSDILLKQNRPALVVSSTSWTADEDFEILLEAAVKYDRRVAARLGEDDSIGDEVVWDDMHNGKLCSYPRLLFIITGKGPEKKKYEETLKKLRLRRVAFRTMWLSAEDYPLLLGSADLGVCLHTSSSGLDLPMKVVDMFGCGLPVCAVSYSCIKELVNVEKNGLLFSSSAELAEELMMLFEGFPEKCDALGLMRSNLMEMVSSVRWATTWEENAKPLIYEVISQYSS
;
A
#
# COMPACT_ATOMS: atom_id res chain seq x y z
N MET A 1 22.90 24.89 -2.76
CA MET A 1 24.20 24.38 -3.23
C MET A 1 23.93 23.46 -4.38
N ASP A 2 24.45 23.76 -5.56
CA ASP A 2 24.28 22.98 -6.78
C ASP A 2 24.98 21.61 -6.60
N GLN A 3 24.24 20.58 -6.20
CA GLN A 3 24.79 19.22 -6.05
C GLN A 3 25.01 18.63 -7.45
N ARG A 4 26.15 18.93 -8.06
CA ARG A 4 26.58 18.29 -9.32
C ARG A 4 26.99 16.85 -9.05
N TYR A 5 26.69 15.96 -9.99
CA TYR A 5 27.11 14.56 -9.89
C TYR A 5 28.64 14.45 -9.84
N PRO A 6 29.23 13.53 -9.05
CA PRO A 6 30.68 13.45 -8.90
C PRO A 6 31.39 13.14 -10.23
N MET A 7 32.48 13.85 -10.53
CA MET A 7 33.28 13.62 -11.76
C MET A 7 33.99 12.26 -11.72
N GLY A 8 34.21 11.65 -12.89
CA GLY A 8 34.95 10.37 -13.03
C GLY A 8 34.13 9.12 -12.71
N LYS A 9 32.80 9.25 -12.62
CA LYS A 9 31.87 8.17 -12.30
C LYS A 9 31.23 7.54 -13.53
N ARG A 10 30.67 6.34 -13.35
CA ARG A 10 30.05 5.54 -14.42
C ARG A 10 28.67 6.08 -14.83
N ASN A 11 28.14 7.05 -14.08
CA ASN A 11 26.80 7.65 -14.20
C ASN A 11 25.71 6.58 -14.22
N ARG A 12 25.87 5.54 -13.38
CA ARG A 12 25.03 4.34 -13.39
C ARG A 12 24.57 3.95 -11.99
N ALA A 13 23.29 3.60 -11.84
CA ALA A 13 22.73 3.08 -10.60
C ALA A 13 22.02 1.74 -10.87
N ALA A 14 22.04 0.85 -9.88
CA ALA A 14 21.31 -0.40 -9.94
C ALA A 14 20.24 -0.43 -8.85
N VAL A 15 18.99 -0.68 -9.24
CA VAL A 15 17.85 -0.86 -8.34
C VAL A 15 17.57 -2.36 -8.20
N VAL A 16 17.65 -2.89 -6.99
CA VAL A 16 17.61 -4.33 -6.74
C VAL A 16 16.37 -4.69 -5.93
N VAL A 17 15.54 -5.58 -6.49
CA VAL A 17 14.28 -6.04 -5.87
C VAL A 17 14.23 -7.55 -5.95
N LEU A 18 14.37 -8.27 -4.83
CA LEU A 18 14.16 -9.72 -4.82
C LEU A 18 12.65 -10.06 -4.72
N GLY A 19 11.89 -9.56 -5.69
CA GLY A 19 10.42 -9.54 -5.74
C GLY A 19 9.92 -9.11 -7.12
N ASP A 20 8.60 -9.15 -7.31
CA ASP A 20 7.94 -8.69 -8.54
C ASP A 20 8.01 -7.17 -8.66
N ILE A 21 8.76 -6.66 -9.66
CA ILE A 21 8.94 -5.20 -9.84
C ILE A 21 7.62 -4.46 -10.06
N GLY A 22 6.64 -5.08 -10.73
CA GLY A 22 5.33 -4.45 -10.97
C GLY A 22 4.55 -4.23 -9.68
N ARG A 23 4.93 -4.89 -8.59
CA ARG A 23 4.34 -4.74 -7.24
C ARG A 23 5.24 -3.99 -6.26
N SER A 24 6.29 -3.35 -6.76
CA SER A 24 7.24 -2.53 -5.99
C SER A 24 7.24 -1.08 -6.45
N PRO A 25 6.13 -0.33 -6.25
CA PRO A 25 5.97 1.04 -6.78
C PRO A 25 7.08 1.99 -6.29
N ARG A 26 7.45 1.93 -5.00
CA ARG A 26 8.55 2.71 -4.44
C ARG A 26 9.88 2.52 -5.18
N MET A 27 10.21 1.29 -5.56
CA MET A 27 11.45 1.00 -6.28
C MET A 27 11.39 1.45 -7.74
N GLN A 28 10.20 1.40 -8.35
CA GLN A 28 9.96 2.02 -9.66
C GLN A 28 10.15 3.54 -9.61
N TYR A 29 9.73 4.20 -8.53
CA TYR A 29 9.96 5.63 -8.33
C TYR A 29 11.40 5.99 -8.05
N HIS A 30 12.12 5.18 -7.28
CA HIS A 30 13.57 5.31 -7.19
C HIS A 30 14.22 5.25 -8.58
N ALA A 31 13.84 4.29 -9.43
CA ALA A 31 14.39 4.18 -10.78
C ALA A 31 14.08 5.41 -11.64
N LEU A 32 12.84 5.92 -11.58
CA LEU A 32 12.43 7.13 -12.32
C LEU A 32 13.16 8.37 -11.82
N SER A 33 13.28 8.57 -10.51
CA SER A 33 14.00 9.72 -9.94
C SER A 33 15.50 9.66 -10.20
N LEU A 34 16.11 8.47 -10.12
CA LEU A 34 17.50 8.28 -10.53
C LEU A 34 17.71 8.67 -12.01
N ALA A 35 16.79 8.27 -12.88
CA ALA A 35 16.89 8.54 -14.31
C ALA A 35 16.60 10.02 -14.67
N ARG A 36 15.58 10.62 -14.05
CA ARG A 36 15.10 11.98 -14.37
C ARG A 36 15.81 13.08 -13.58
N GLN A 37 16.00 12.89 -12.28
CA GLN A 37 16.49 13.93 -11.36
C GLN A 37 17.99 13.82 -11.09
N ALA A 38 18.53 12.59 -11.02
CA ALA A 38 19.98 12.36 -10.92
C ALA A 38 20.66 12.16 -12.29
N ILE A 39 19.88 12.03 -13.37
CA ILE A 39 20.38 11.92 -14.75
C ILE A 39 21.32 10.70 -14.90
N LEU A 40 20.89 9.56 -14.37
CA LEU A 40 21.66 8.31 -14.40
C LEU A 40 21.07 7.27 -15.35
N GLN A 41 21.94 6.40 -15.84
CA GLN A 41 21.53 5.14 -16.44
C GLN A 41 21.17 4.16 -15.32
N VAL A 42 20.00 3.54 -15.38
CA VAL A 42 19.45 2.73 -14.30
C VAL A 42 19.22 1.30 -14.78
N ASP A 43 19.80 0.34 -14.06
CA ASP A 43 19.51 -1.08 -14.25
C ASP A 43 18.63 -1.59 -13.10
N ILE A 44 17.43 -2.05 -13.41
CA ILE A 44 16.54 -2.69 -12.44
C ILE A 44 16.77 -4.20 -12.51
N VAL A 45 17.16 -4.83 -11.41
CA VAL A 45 17.28 -6.29 -11.29
C VAL A 45 16.18 -6.79 -10.37
N ALA A 46 15.20 -7.50 -10.94
CA ALA A 46 14.01 -7.93 -10.21
C ALA A 46 13.38 -9.21 -10.78
N TYR A 47 12.41 -9.81 -10.07
CA TYR A 47 11.53 -10.78 -10.70
C TYR A 47 10.52 -10.08 -11.61
N GLY A 48 10.21 -10.73 -12.74
CA GLY A 48 9.04 -10.38 -13.52
C GLY A 48 7.74 -10.90 -12.90
N GLY A 49 6.62 -10.59 -13.53
CA GLY A 49 5.29 -11.00 -13.09
C GLY A 49 4.28 -9.98 -13.57
N SER A 50 3.98 -9.02 -12.70
CA SER A 50 3.11 -7.89 -13.00
C SER A 50 3.84 -6.86 -13.86
N GLU A 51 3.12 -6.15 -14.73
CA GLU A 51 3.73 -5.11 -15.56
C GLU A 51 4.10 -3.89 -14.71
N PRO A 52 5.33 -3.35 -14.84
CA PRO A 52 5.70 -2.05 -14.28
C PRO A 52 4.87 -0.93 -14.89
N HIS A 53 4.86 0.22 -14.22
CA HIS A 53 4.24 1.44 -14.71
C HIS A 53 4.85 1.85 -16.07
N ILE A 54 4.00 2.37 -16.97
CA ILE A 54 4.39 2.68 -18.36
C ILE A 54 5.59 3.63 -18.43
N SER A 55 5.66 4.61 -17.51
CA SER A 55 6.79 5.54 -17.44
C SER A 55 8.13 4.86 -17.15
N VAL A 56 8.15 3.69 -16.51
CA VAL A 56 9.38 2.92 -16.29
C VAL A 56 9.77 2.15 -17.55
N LEU A 57 8.77 1.59 -18.25
CA LEU A 57 8.97 0.80 -19.46
C LEU A 57 9.44 1.65 -20.65
N GLU A 58 8.94 2.87 -20.78
CA GLU A 58 9.23 3.76 -21.90
C GLU A 58 10.48 4.63 -21.69
N HIS A 59 11.04 4.68 -20.47
CA HIS A 59 12.17 5.55 -20.17
C HIS A 59 13.48 4.99 -20.72
N GLN A 60 14.10 5.70 -21.66
CA GLN A 60 15.31 5.24 -22.39
C GLN A 60 16.50 4.93 -21.48
N SER A 61 16.65 5.63 -20.34
CA SER A 61 17.73 5.37 -19.39
C SER A 61 17.48 4.21 -18.43
N ILE A 62 16.30 3.58 -18.45
CA ILE A 62 15.93 2.50 -17.52
C ILE A 62 15.93 1.15 -18.24
N HIS A 63 16.67 0.19 -17.70
CA HIS A 63 16.84 -1.15 -18.26
C HIS A 63 16.38 -2.20 -17.26
N ILE A 64 15.36 -2.98 -17.60
CA ILE A 64 14.79 -4.00 -16.70
C ILE A 64 15.38 -5.38 -16.99
N HIS A 65 16.08 -5.95 -16.02
CA HIS A 65 16.67 -7.28 -16.05
C HIS A 65 15.84 -8.23 -15.19
N LYS A 66 14.92 -8.95 -15.83
CA LYS A 66 14.05 -9.93 -15.17
C LYS A 66 14.85 -11.19 -14.83
N MET A 67 14.93 -11.51 -13.53
CA MET A 67 15.55 -12.73 -13.01
C MET A 67 14.62 -13.94 -13.16
N PRO A 68 15.17 -15.14 -13.39
CA PRO A 68 14.38 -16.37 -13.33
C PRO A 68 13.88 -16.58 -11.90
N GLN A 69 12.61 -16.96 -11.77
CA GLN A 69 12.02 -17.32 -10.49
C GLN A 69 12.40 -18.77 -10.11
N TRP A 70 12.33 -19.08 -8.81
CA TRP A 70 12.52 -20.45 -8.32
C TRP A 70 11.54 -21.41 -9.02
N PRO A 71 12.00 -22.53 -9.60
CA PRO A 71 11.16 -23.43 -10.39
C PRO A 71 9.95 -23.97 -9.62
N THR A 72 8.76 -23.81 -10.21
CA THR A 72 7.48 -24.26 -9.62
C THR A 72 7.33 -25.78 -9.62
N PHE A 73 8.19 -26.52 -10.33
CA PHE A 73 8.21 -27.99 -10.38
C PHE A 73 8.43 -28.65 -9.00
N THR A 74 8.93 -27.90 -8.02
CA THR A 74 8.97 -28.31 -6.61
C THR A 74 7.59 -28.57 -5.97
N ARG A 75 6.49 -28.15 -6.61
CA ARG A 75 5.12 -28.54 -6.23
C ARG A 75 4.75 -29.98 -6.62
N TRP A 76 5.48 -30.60 -7.54
CA TRP A 76 5.19 -31.93 -8.08
C TRP A 76 5.80 -33.07 -7.25
N PHE A 77 6.83 -32.78 -6.45
CA PHE A 77 7.41 -33.75 -5.52
C PHE A 77 6.60 -33.85 -4.23
N SER A 78 6.32 -35.09 -3.83
CA SER A 78 5.56 -35.46 -2.62
C SER A 78 6.24 -35.00 -1.33
N SER A 79 5.44 -35.00 -0.25
CA SER A 79 5.59 -34.19 0.97
C SER A 79 6.87 -34.31 1.84
N PRO A 80 7.73 -35.35 1.82
CA PRO A 80 8.83 -35.41 2.80
C PRO A 80 10.07 -34.56 2.46
N PHE A 81 10.33 -34.21 1.20
CA PHE A 81 11.55 -33.47 0.81
C PHE A 81 11.39 -31.95 0.77
N ARG A 82 10.17 -31.43 0.98
CA ARG A 82 9.88 -29.99 0.97
C ARG A 82 10.79 -29.16 1.90
N PRO A 83 11.15 -29.60 3.12
CA PRO A 83 12.06 -28.84 3.98
C PRO A 83 13.45 -28.67 3.36
N LEU A 84 13.94 -29.68 2.65
CA LEU A 84 15.25 -29.64 1.98
C LEU A 84 15.25 -28.57 0.87
N PHE A 85 14.17 -28.49 0.09
CA PHE A 85 14.01 -27.48 -0.96
C PHE A 85 13.89 -26.04 -0.43
N LEU A 86 13.41 -25.86 0.81
CA LEU A 86 13.36 -24.53 1.45
C LEU A 86 14.76 -23.97 1.74
N ILE A 87 15.76 -24.83 1.95
CA ILE A 87 17.17 -24.42 2.15
C ILE A 87 17.85 -24.11 0.80
N PHE A 88 17.53 -24.88 -0.25
CA PHE A 88 18.10 -24.64 -1.58
C PHE A 88 17.58 -23.36 -2.24
N LYS A 89 16.36 -22.93 -1.92
CA LYS A 89 15.78 -21.70 -2.50
C LYS A 89 16.65 -20.46 -2.24
N PRO A 90 17.02 -20.10 -0.99
CA PRO A 90 17.95 -18.99 -0.72
C PRO A 90 19.30 -19.13 -1.44
N ILE A 91 19.84 -20.35 -1.57
CA ILE A 91 21.13 -20.59 -2.25
C ILE A 91 21.01 -20.28 -3.75
N PHE A 92 19.94 -20.76 -4.41
CA PHE A 92 19.70 -20.43 -5.80
C PHE A 92 19.47 -18.94 -6.00
N GLN A 93 18.64 -18.32 -5.15
CA GLN A 93 18.41 -16.87 -5.20
C GLN A 93 19.73 -16.09 -5.01
N PHE A 94 20.61 -16.57 -4.13
CA PHE A 94 21.95 -16.01 -3.93
C PHE A 94 22.78 -16.06 -5.20
N LEU A 95 22.91 -17.24 -5.82
CA LEU A 95 23.74 -17.45 -7.01
C LEU A 95 23.21 -16.67 -8.22
N VAL A 96 21.90 -16.72 -8.46
CA VAL A 96 21.27 -15.99 -9.57
C VAL A 96 21.44 -14.49 -9.38
N LEU A 97 21.09 -13.96 -8.20
CA LEU A 97 21.21 -12.52 -7.95
C LEU A 97 22.67 -12.07 -8.07
N LEU A 98 23.62 -12.83 -7.53
CA LEU A 98 25.05 -12.50 -7.62
C LEU A 98 25.52 -12.47 -9.07
N TRP A 99 25.11 -13.43 -9.90
CA TRP A 99 25.44 -13.43 -11.33
C TRP A 99 24.86 -12.21 -12.05
N TYR A 100 23.63 -11.82 -11.74
CA TYR A 100 23.04 -10.62 -12.35
C TYR A 100 23.83 -9.35 -11.98
N LEU A 101 24.14 -9.15 -10.70
CA LEU A 101 24.82 -7.94 -10.22
C LEU A 101 26.32 -7.90 -10.60
N CYS A 102 26.99 -9.05 -10.65
CA CYS A 102 28.44 -9.14 -10.91
C CYS A 102 28.80 -9.47 -12.36
N VAL A 103 27.87 -9.92 -13.20
CA VAL A 103 28.16 -10.35 -14.58
C VAL A 103 27.19 -9.74 -15.58
N LYS A 104 25.87 -9.89 -15.38
CA LYS A 104 24.86 -9.52 -16.39
C LYS A 104 24.74 -8.02 -16.61
N ILE A 105 24.64 -7.24 -15.53
CA ILE A 105 24.51 -5.79 -15.63
C ILE A 105 25.89 -5.13 -15.66
N PRO A 106 26.06 -4.00 -16.38
CA PRO A 106 27.29 -3.23 -16.30
C PRO A 106 27.46 -2.63 -14.90
N ALA A 107 28.71 -2.46 -14.46
CA ALA A 107 29.00 -2.09 -13.08
C ALA A 107 28.41 -0.71 -12.74
N PRO A 108 27.57 -0.59 -11.70
CA PRO A 108 27.00 0.70 -11.29
C PRO A 108 27.96 1.47 -10.37
N ASP A 109 27.69 2.74 -10.12
CA ASP A 109 28.31 3.53 -9.05
C ASP A 109 27.66 3.21 -7.70
N VAL A 110 26.38 2.84 -7.68
CA VAL A 110 25.61 2.55 -6.47
C VAL A 110 24.55 1.47 -6.70
N PHE A 111 24.37 0.59 -5.71
CA PHE A 111 23.23 -0.30 -5.59
C PHE A 111 22.22 0.28 -4.58
N ILE A 112 20.94 0.33 -4.93
CA ILE A 112 19.83 0.61 -4.03
C ILE A 112 18.98 -0.66 -3.93
N VAL A 113 18.89 -1.25 -2.74
CA VAL A 113 18.19 -2.52 -2.52
C VAL A 113 16.91 -2.32 -1.72
N GLN A 114 15.83 -2.95 -2.16
CA GLN A 114 14.60 -3.07 -1.37
C GLN A 114 14.79 -4.09 -0.24
N ASN A 115 14.53 -3.70 1.01
CA ASN A 115 14.42 -4.61 2.14
C ASN A 115 13.00 -4.55 2.72
N PRO A 116 12.28 -5.67 2.90
CA PRO A 116 12.68 -7.08 2.71
C PRO A 116 12.51 -7.60 1.25
N PRO A 117 12.97 -8.84 0.94
CA PRO A 117 13.66 -9.80 1.81
C PRO A 117 15.14 -9.49 2.00
N SER A 118 15.65 -9.72 3.21
CA SER A 118 17.04 -9.45 3.57
C SER A 118 17.97 -10.60 3.21
N VAL A 119 17.50 -11.83 3.37
CA VAL A 119 18.24 -13.05 3.05
C VAL A 119 17.64 -13.67 1.79
N PRO A 120 18.44 -13.90 0.72
CA PRO A 120 19.88 -13.65 0.60
C PRO A 120 20.26 -12.21 0.16
N THR A 121 19.29 -11.33 -0.11
CA THR A 121 19.50 -10.08 -0.86
C THR A 121 20.60 -9.16 -0.32
N LEU A 122 20.57 -8.79 0.97
CA LEU A 122 21.56 -7.86 1.54
C LEU A 122 22.97 -8.46 1.50
N VAL A 123 23.09 -9.77 1.69
CA VAL A 123 24.36 -10.50 1.60
C VAL A 123 24.92 -10.39 0.19
N VAL A 124 24.10 -10.70 -0.82
CA VAL A 124 24.51 -10.67 -2.22
C VAL A 124 24.88 -9.27 -2.67
N VAL A 125 24.06 -8.27 -2.35
CA VAL A 125 24.32 -6.88 -2.77
C VAL A 125 25.58 -6.36 -2.09
N LYS A 126 25.85 -6.71 -0.83
CA LYS A 126 27.12 -6.34 -0.17
C LYS A 126 28.32 -6.98 -0.86
N CYS A 127 28.23 -8.26 -1.21
CA CYS A 127 29.29 -8.93 -1.98
C CYS A 127 29.51 -8.25 -3.34
N ALA A 128 28.43 -7.98 -4.09
CA ALA A 128 28.50 -7.31 -5.39
C ALA A 128 29.07 -5.89 -5.29
N SER A 129 28.67 -5.13 -4.27
CA SER A 129 29.20 -3.80 -3.94
C SER A 129 30.71 -3.82 -3.76
N TRP A 130 31.24 -4.81 -3.04
CA TRP A 130 32.68 -4.99 -2.85
C TRP A 130 33.39 -5.35 -4.17
N PHE A 131 32.90 -6.34 -4.91
CA PHE A 131 33.50 -6.76 -6.19
C PHE A 131 33.50 -5.66 -7.26
N ARG A 132 32.44 -4.83 -7.29
CA ARG A 132 32.26 -3.78 -8.32
C ARG A 132 32.80 -2.42 -7.90
N LYS A 133 33.26 -2.27 -6.65
CA LYS A 133 33.61 -0.98 -6.03
C LYS A 133 32.47 0.03 -6.16
N SER A 134 31.27 -0.39 -5.75
CA SER A 134 30.04 0.39 -5.88
C SER A 134 29.43 0.66 -4.51
N GLY A 135 28.81 1.81 -4.33
CA GLY A 135 28.03 2.14 -3.13
C GLY A 135 26.91 1.13 -2.88
N PHE A 136 26.44 1.04 -1.64
CA PHE A 136 25.43 0.09 -1.20
C PHE A 136 24.45 0.80 -0.27
N ILE A 137 23.23 1.00 -0.74
CA ILE A 137 22.15 1.68 -0.02
C ILE A 137 21.03 0.69 0.21
N VAL A 138 20.56 0.60 1.46
CA VAL A 138 19.38 -0.20 1.82
C VAL A 138 18.18 0.72 1.97
N ASP A 139 17.11 0.43 1.25
CA ASP A 139 15.82 1.07 1.43
C ASP A 139 14.91 0.16 2.28
N TRP A 140 14.72 0.54 3.53
CA TRP A 140 14.02 -0.22 4.58
C TRP A 140 12.51 0.05 4.52
N HIS A 141 11.75 -0.96 4.12
CA HIS A 141 10.29 -0.92 4.01
C HIS A 141 9.61 -1.67 5.15
N ASN A 142 10.25 -2.74 5.61
CA ASN A 142 9.88 -3.51 6.80
C ASN A 142 11.11 -4.32 7.24
N PHE A 143 10.96 -5.16 8.27
CA PHE A 143 11.97 -6.12 8.66
C PHE A 143 11.61 -7.52 8.17
N GLY A 144 12.55 -8.19 7.50
CA GLY A 144 12.34 -9.55 7.01
C GLY A 144 12.16 -10.54 8.16
N TYR A 145 12.82 -10.32 9.32
CA TYR A 145 12.65 -11.20 10.48
C TYR A 145 11.25 -11.14 11.08
N THR A 146 10.56 -9.99 11.07
CA THR A 146 9.19 -9.87 11.61
C THR A 146 8.19 -10.57 10.70
N LEU A 147 8.37 -10.45 9.38
CA LEU A 147 7.57 -11.21 8.41
C LEU A 147 7.78 -12.72 8.55
N LEU A 148 9.02 -13.17 8.75
CA LEU A 148 9.31 -14.59 8.99
C LEU A 148 8.68 -15.08 10.30
N ALA A 149 8.63 -14.23 11.33
CA ALA A 149 8.04 -14.55 12.62
C ALA A 149 6.53 -14.80 12.55
N LEU A 150 5.81 -14.23 11.57
CA LEU A 150 4.39 -14.53 11.34
C LEU A 150 4.19 -16.00 10.93
N SER A 151 5.15 -16.59 10.23
CA SER A 151 5.07 -17.98 9.75
C SER A 151 5.67 -19.01 10.72
N LEU A 152 6.81 -18.69 11.34
CA LEU A 152 7.56 -19.63 12.18
C LEU A 152 7.44 -19.37 13.69
N GLY A 153 6.77 -18.28 14.08
CA GLY A 153 6.69 -17.83 15.47
C GLY A 153 7.92 -17.01 15.89
N ARG A 154 7.70 -16.06 16.80
CA ARG A 154 8.73 -15.11 17.29
C ARG A 154 9.91 -15.78 18.00
N ASN A 155 9.68 -16.93 18.63
CA ASN A 155 10.69 -17.66 19.42
C ASN A 155 11.52 -18.65 18.58
N SER A 156 11.35 -18.66 17.26
CA SER A 156 12.08 -19.56 16.38
C SER A 156 13.56 -19.17 16.25
N LEU A 157 14.47 -20.14 16.35
CA LEU A 157 15.91 -19.96 16.10
C LEU A 157 16.18 -19.40 14.70
N PHE A 158 15.36 -19.77 13.71
CA PHE A 158 15.48 -19.25 12.35
C PHE A 158 15.18 -17.75 12.28
N VAL A 159 14.20 -17.27 13.05
CA VAL A 159 13.85 -15.84 13.14
C VAL A 159 14.98 -15.08 13.82
N ALA A 160 15.55 -15.62 14.90
CA ALA A 160 16.71 -15.01 15.57
C ALA A 160 17.93 -14.92 14.65
N MET A 161 18.22 -15.99 13.91
CA MET A 161 19.30 -16.01 12.91
C MET A 161 19.04 -15.01 11.77
N TYR A 162 17.82 -14.97 11.23
CA TYR A 162 17.45 -14.01 10.18
C TYR A 162 17.64 -12.57 10.66
N ARG A 163 17.15 -12.25 11.87
CA ARG A 163 17.33 -10.93 12.50
C ARG A 163 18.81 -10.57 12.64
N TRP A 164 19.64 -11.53 13.05
CA TRP A 164 21.09 -11.30 13.14
C TRP A 164 21.69 -10.98 11.76
N ILE A 165 21.40 -11.78 10.73
CA ILE A 165 21.91 -11.53 9.36
C ILE A 165 21.44 -10.17 8.84
N GLU A 166 20.14 -9.89 8.95
CA GLU A 166 19.53 -8.63 8.52
C GLU A 166 20.21 -7.44 9.22
N LYS A 167 20.46 -7.53 10.53
CA LYS A 167 21.15 -6.49 11.29
C LYS A 167 22.61 -6.32 10.90
N GLN A 168 23.37 -7.40 10.77
CA GLN A 168 24.78 -7.31 10.42
C GLN A 168 24.98 -6.70 9.03
N PHE A 169 24.29 -7.23 8.01
CA PHE A 169 24.44 -6.73 6.65
C PHE A 169 23.80 -5.35 6.46
N GLY A 170 22.74 -5.04 7.20
CA GLY A 170 22.19 -3.69 7.26
C GLY A 170 23.19 -2.64 7.74
N ARG A 171 23.97 -2.94 8.79
CA ARG A 171 25.04 -2.05 9.31
C ARG A 171 26.20 -1.85 8.34
N MET A 172 26.37 -2.75 7.37
CA MET A 172 27.43 -2.67 6.36
C MET A 172 27.04 -1.82 5.15
N ALA A 173 25.81 -1.28 5.13
CA ALA A 173 25.35 -0.33 4.12
C ALA A 173 26.08 1.01 4.24
N HIS A 174 26.41 1.61 3.09
CA HIS A 174 27.02 2.93 3.03
C HIS A 174 25.97 4.05 3.18
N GLY A 175 24.70 3.74 2.89
CA GLY A 175 23.56 4.61 3.17
C GLY A 175 22.32 3.81 3.49
N SER A 176 21.34 4.43 4.14
CA SER A 176 20.05 3.81 4.42
C SER A 176 18.90 4.81 4.26
N LEU A 177 17.83 4.36 3.63
CA LEU A 177 16.54 5.04 3.52
C LEU A 177 15.50 4.26 4.31
N CYS A 178 14.49 4.91 4.87
CA CYS A 178 13.42 4.21 5.58
C CYS A 178 12.06 4.91 5.40
N VAL A 179 10.99 4.13 5.53
CA VAL A 179 9.61 4.56 5.27
C VAL A 179 9.01 5.48 6.33
N THR A 180 9.56 5.50 7.56
CA THR A 180 8.99 6.22 8.71
C THR A 180 10.07 6.75 9.66
N ARG A 181 9.72 7.77 10.46
CA ARG A 181 10.54 8.23 11.59
C ARG A 181 10.62 7.17 12.69
N ALA A 182 9.54 6.43 12.94
CA ALA A 182 9.56 5.32 13.88
C ALA A 182 10.61 4.27 13.49
N MET A 183 10.68 3.89 12.21
CA MET A 183 11.70 2.96 11.70
C MET A 183 13.10 3.58 11.76
N GLN A 184 13.25 4.87 11.44
CA GLN A 184 14.52 5.59 11.60
C GLN A 184 15.04 5.49 13.04
N HIS A 185 14.15 5.69 14.02
CA HIS A 185 14.48 5.62 15.44
C HIS A 185 14.88 4.20 15.87
N GLU A 186 14.16 3.18 15.40
CA GLU A 186 14.50 1.76 15.64
C GLU A 186 15.87 1.41 15.04
N LEU A 187 16.11 1.81 13.79
CA LEU A 187 17.39 1.59 13.10
C LEU A 187 18.55 2.29 13.82
N SER A 188 18.36 3.52 14.29
CA SER A 188 19.42 4.26 14.97
C SER A 188 19.72 3.68 16.36
N HIS A 189 18.70 3.48 17.20
CA HIS A 189 18.89 3.06 18.60
C HIS A 189 19.22 1.58 18.75
N ASN A 190 18.51 0.72 18.03
CA ASN A 190 18.63 -0.73 18.23
C ASN A 190 19.56 -1.41 17.23
N TRP A 191 19.80 -0.80 16.07
CA TRP A 191 20.64 -1.39 15.02
C TRP A 191 21.97 -0.66 14.85
N GLY A 192 22.06 0.61 15.27
CA GLY A 192 23.23 1.46 15.02
C GLY A 192 23.33 1.85 13.55
N ILE A 193 22.20 2.00 12.86
CA ILE A 193 22.09 2.37 11.44
C ILE A 193 21.50 3.78 11.36
N LYS A 194 22.23 4.71 10.75
CA LYS A 194 21.73 6.05 10.45
C LYS A 194 20.96 5.99 9.12
N ALA A 195 19.65 6.12 9.19
CA ALA A 195 18.77 6.15 8.01
C ALA A 195 18.21 7.55 7.77
N THR A 196 17.94 7.89 6.52
CA THR A 196 17.18 9.07 6.12
C THR A 196 15.73 8.66 5.88
N VAL A 197 14.77 9.43 6.39
CA VAL A 197 13.34 9.16 6.15
C VAL A 197 12.97 9.61 4.76
N LEU A 198 12.34 8.71 4.01
CA LEU A 198 11.71 8.98 2.73
C LEU A 198 10.34 8.32 2.79
N TYR A 199 9.29 9.12 2.96
CA TYR A 199 7.92 8.60 3.01
C TYR A 199 7.46 8.15 1.63
N ASP A 200 6.62 7.13 1.61
CA ASP A 200 5.86 6.78 0.41
C ASP A 200 4.89 7.90 0.02
N GLN A 201 4.67 8.03 -1.28
CA GLN A 201 3.80 9.04 -1.87
C GLN A 201 2.92 8.38 -2.94
N PRO A 202 1.65 8.81 -3.08
CA PRO A 202 0.78 8.23 -4.08
C PRO A 202 1.26 8.58 -5.49
N PRO A 203 1.16 7.65 -6.46
CA PRO A 203 1.26 7.99 -7.87
C PRO A 203 0.32 9.12 -8.29
N GLU A 204 0.69 9.88 -9.32
CA GLU A 204 -0.14 10.96 -9.89
C GLU A 204 -1.47 10.47 -10.48
N PHE A 205 -1.59 9.18 -10.84
CA PHE A 205 -2.83 8.61 -11.33
C PHE A 205 -3.87 8.36 -10.23
N PHE A 206 -3.48 8.36 -8.96
CA PHE A 206 -4.45 8.42 -7.87
C PHE A 206 -4.90 9.87 -7.71
N ARG A 207 -6.14 10.11 -8.13
CA ARG A 207 -6.80 11.42 -8.06
C ARG A 207 -8.29 11.23 -7.77
N PRO A 208 -8.99 12.27 -7.30
CA PRO A 208 -10.44 12.24 -7.23
C PRO A 208 -11.06 11.96 -8.61
N ALA A 209 -12.11 11.14 -8.63
CA ALA A 209 -12.87 10.89 -9.85
C ALA A 209 -13.83 12.05 -10.11
N SER A 210 -13.95 12.46 -11.37
CA SER A 210 -14.95 13.42 -11.83
C SER A 210 -16.36 12.84 -11.71
N LEU A 211 -17.40 13.68 -11.67
CA LEU A 211 -18.78 13.19 -11.60
C LEU A 211 -19.18 12.34 -12.81
N VAL A 212 -18.62 12.64 -13.99
CA VAL A 212 -18.80 11.85 -15.21
C VAL A 212 -18.24 10.45 -15.03
N GLU A 213 -16.99 10.36 -14.60
CA GLU A 213 -16.33 9.08 -14.29
C GLU A 213 -17.11 8.27 -13.25
N LYS A 214 -17.60 8.90 -12.18
CA LYS A 214 -18.43 8.25 -11.16
C LYS A 214 -19.74 7.70 -11.73
N HIS A 215 -20.36 8.44 -12.63
CA HIS A 215 -21.61 8.02 -13.28
C HIS A 215 -21.38 6.84 -14.22
N ASP A 216 -20.35 6.91 -15.06
CA ASP A 216 -20.04 5.87 -16.05
C ASP A 216 -19.72 4.53 -15.38
N VAL A 217 -18.98 4.56 -14.26
CA VAL A 217 -18.61 3.34 -13.50
C VAL A 217 -19.81 2.71 -12.80
N ALA A 218 -20.75 3.53 -12.32
CA ALA A 218 -21.93 3.05 -11.61
C ALA A 218 -23.08 2.67 -12.56
N ASN A 219 -22.95 2.95 -13.86
CA ASN A 219 -23.96 2.65 -14.84
C ASN A 219 -23.93 1.17 -15.22
N ASN A 220 -24.94 0.43 -14.76
CA ASN A 220 -25.08 -0.98 -15.09
C ASN A 220 -26.26 -1.27 -16.04
N ASN A 221 -27.18 -0.33 -16.31
CA ASN A 221 -28.38 -0.58 -17.14
C ASN A 221 -29.06 0.70 -17.68
N ASP A 222 -29.15 1.78 -16.87
CA ASP A 222 -29.79 3.04 -17.26
C ASP A 222 -28.75 4.15 -17.47
N PRO A 223 -28.57 4.64 -18.71
CA PRO A 223 -27.60 5.69 -19.01
C PRO A 223 -27.92 7.06 -18.40
N ASN A 224 -29.09 7.23 -17.78
CA ASN A 224 -29.51 8.48 -17.18
C ASN A 224 -29.55 8.43 -15.65
N SER A 225 -29.47 7.24 -15.03
CA SER A 225 -29.60 7.11 -13.58
C SER A 225 -28.79 5.95 -13.02
N THR A 226 -28.01 6.23 -11.98
CA THR A 226 -27.30 5.23 -11.18
C THR A 226 -27.76 5.30 -9.72
N PRO A 227 -27.38 4.37 -8.83
CA PRO A 227 -27.66 4.52 -7.41
C PRO A 227 -27.09 5.80 -6.78
N PHE A 228 -26.06 6.40 -7.39
CA PHE A 228 -25.33 7.55 -6.84
C PHE A 228 -25.63 8.88 -7.53
N THR A 229 -25.91 8.84 -8.83
CA THR A 229 -25.99 10.03 -9.69
C THR A 229 -27.20 9.98 -10.61
N THR A 230 -27.68 11.16 -11.00
CA THR A 230 -28.71 11.33 -12.04
C THR A 230 -28.17 12.28 -13.10
N LYS A 231 -28.44 11.97 -14.37
CA LYS A 231 -28.16 12.85 -15.49
C LYS A 231 -29.39 13.70 -15.80
N VAL A 232 -29.26 15.02 -15.76
CA VAL A 232 -30.30 15.98 -16.10
C VAL A 232 -29.79 16.82 -17.27
N GLY A 233 -30.27 16.49 -18.48
CA GLY A 233 -29.73 17.09 -19.71
C GLY A 233 -28.28 16.66 -19.97
N SER A 234 -27.36 17.62 -20.03
CA SER A 234 -25.90 17.39 -20.12
C SER A 234 -25.24 17.18 -18.76
N ASP A 235 -25.91 17.57 -17.67
CA ASP A 235 -25.28 17.70 -16.36
C ASP A 235 -25.50 16.45 -15.51
N ILE A 236 -24.48 16.08 -14.72
CA ILE A 236 -24.52 14.94 -13.82
C ILE A 236 -24.51 15.47 -12.39
N LEU A 237 -25.52 15.09 -11.61
CA LEU A 237 -25.72 15.52 -10.23
C LEU A 237 -25.73 14.31 -9.29
N LEU A 238 -25.22 14.49 -8.07
CA LEU A 238 -25.34 13.48 -7.01
C LEU A 238 -26.78 13.43 -6.49
N LYS A 239 -27.31 12.22 -6.27
CA LYS A 239 -28.65 12.05 -5.68
C LYS A 239 -28.62 12.39 -4.19
N GLN A 240 -29.64 13.10 -3.70
CA GLN A 240 -29.75 13.49 -2.29
C GLN A 240 -29.84 12.31 -1.32
N ASN A 241 -30.51 11.22 -1.70
CA ASN A 241 -30.66 10.01 -0.86
C ASN A 241 -29.77 8.84 -1.32
N ARG A 242 -28.63 9.14 -1.98
CA ARG A 242 -27.72 8.09 -2.42
C ARG A 242 -27.10 7.35 -1.22
N PRO A 243 -26.77 6.06 -1.37
CA PRO A 243 -25.92 5.40 -0.39
C PRO A 243 -24.52 6.05 -0.35
N ALA A 244 -23.89 6.00 0.82
CA ALA A 244 -22.48 6.31 0.95
C ALA A 244 -21.64 5.11 0.50
N LEU A 245 -20.65 5.39 -0.35
CA LEU A 245 -19.72 4.39 -0.89
C LEU A 245 -18.49 4.30 0.00
N VAL A 246 -18.33 3.17 0.69
CA VAL A 246 -17.18 2.90 1.55
C VAL A 246 -16.31 1.84 0.90
N VAL A 247 -14.99 2.07 0.83
CA VAL A 247 -14.06 1.12 0.22
C VAL A 247 -13.11 0.56 1.26
N SER A 248 -12.92 -0.76 1.26
CA SER A 248 -11.86 -1.40 2.05
C SER A 248 -11.03 -2.31 1.16
N SER A 249 -9.72 -2.11 1.19
CA SER A 249 -8.74 -2.91 0.45
C SER A 249 -8.10 -3.92 1.39
N THR A 250 -8.34 -5.21 1.20
CA THR A 250 -7.86 -6.27 2.11
C THR A 250 -7.05 -7.34 1.40
N SER A 251 -5.98 -7.80 2.06
CA SER A 251 -5.23 -8.99 1.64
C SER A 251 -5.94 -10.30 2.02
N TRP A 252 -7.04 -10.27 2.78
CA TRP A 252 -7.75 -11.45 3.28
C TRP A 252 -6.81 -12.47 3.97
N THR A 253 -5.83 -11.94 4.70
CA THR A 253 -4.87 -12.71 5.49
C THR A 253 -5.20 -12.57 6.98
N ALA A 254 -4.77 -13.53 7.79
CA ALA A 254 -5.15 -13.60 9.21
C ALA A 254 -4.63 -12.42 10.06
N ASP A 255 -3.66 -11.65 9.56
CA ASP A 255 -3.15 -10.42 10.17
C ASP A 255 -4.04 -9.19 9.94
N GLU A 256 -4.99 -9.25 8.99
CA GLU A 256 -6.04 -8.24 8.81
C GLU A 256 -7.35 -8.79 9.41
N ASP A 257 -7.69 -8.34 10.62
CA ASP A 257 -8.90 -8.78 11.30
C ASP A 257 -10.15 -8.16 10.65
N PHE A 258 -10.69 -8.87 9.66
CA PHE A 258 -11.88 -8.48 8.93
C PHE A 258 -13.17 -8.57 9.77
N GLU A 259 -13.13 -9.29 10.90
CA GLU A 259 -14.28 -9.39 11.82
C GLU A 259 -14.64 -8.02 12.40
N ILE A 260 -13.64 -7.16 12.65
CA ILE A 260 -13.85 -5.78 13.12
C ILE A 260 -14.79 -5.02 12.20
N LEU A 261 -14.61 -5.12 10.88
CA LEU A 261 -15.45 -4.43 9.89
C LEU A 261 -16.87 -5.00 9.85
N LEU A 262 -16.99 -6.33 9.91
CA LEU A 262 -18.29 -7.00 9.90
C LEU A 262 -19.12 -6.63 11.13
N GLU A 263 -18.51 -6.68 12.32
CA GLU A 263 -19.16 -6.28 13.56
C GLU A 263 -19.51 -4.79 13.58
N ALA A 264 -18.64 -3.93 13.04
CA ALA A 264 -18.91 -2.50 12.95
C ALA A 264 -20.12 -2.21 12.06
N ALA A 265 -20.26 -2.94 10.95
CA ALA A 265 -21.44 -2.85 10.08
C ALA A 265 -22.73 -3.28 10.79
N VAL A 266 -22.70 -4.38 11.56
CA VAL A 266 -23.85 -4.81 12.38
C VAL A 266 -24.20 -3.76 13.44
N LYS A 267 -23.20 -3.17 14.10
CA LYS A 267 -23.41 -2.11 15.09
C LYS A 267 -23.99 -0.85 14.45
N TYR A 268 -23.49 -0.45 13.28
CA TYR A 268 -24.03 0.69 12.53
C TYR A 268 -25.50 0.46 12.17
N ASP A 269 -25.82 -0.70 11.58
CA ASP A 269 -27.19 -1.05 11.17
C ASP A 269 -28.19 -0.95 12.33
N ARG A 270 -27.83 -1.51 13.50
CA ARG A 270 -28.64 -1.46 14.74
C ARG A 270 -28.74 -0.06 15.33
N ARG A 271 -27.64 0.70 15.37
CA ARG A 271 -27.63 2.07 15.91
C ARG A 271 -28.53 2.99 15.09
N VAL A 272 -28.51 2.85 13.76
CA VAL A 272 -29.43 3.61 12.90
C VAL A 272 -30.87 3.12 13.08
N ALA A 273 -31.13 1.81 13.25
CA ALA A 273 -32.46 1.29 13.59
C ALA A 273 -33.06 1.96 14.83
N ALA A 274 -32.29 1.97 15.91
CA ALA A 274 -32.69 2.56 17.18
C ALA A 274 -32.96 4.06 17.06
N ARG A 275 -32.17 4.80 16.26
CA ARG A 275 -32.40 6.24 15.99
C ARG A 275 -33.68 6.51 15.19
N LEU A 276 -34.08 5.58 14.32
CA LEU A 276 -35.29 5.67 13.53
C LEU A 276 -36.54 5.16 14.25
N GLY A 277 -36.37 4.51 15.41
CA GLY A 277 -37.46 3.84 16.12
C GLY A 277 -38.03 2.65 15.34
N GLU A 278 -37.23 2.04 14.47
CA GLU A 278 -37.61 0.82 13.76
C GLU A 278 -37.34 -0.40 14.66
N ASP A 279 -38.34 -1.27 14.79
CA ASP A 279 -38.22 -2.51 15.55
C ASP A 279 -37.46 -3.57 14.73
N ASP A 280 -36.60 -4.36 15.39
CA ASP A 280 -35.84 -5.47 14.77
C ASP A 280 -36.74 -6.68 14.41
N SER A 281 -38.05 -6.56 14.60
CA SER A 281 -39.05 -7.63 14.54
C SER A 281 -39.73 -7.74 13.16
N ILE A 282 -39.22 -8.67 12.34
CA ILE A 282 -39.91 -9.49 11.31
C ILE A 282 -40.59 -8.77 10.11
N GLY A 283 -40.13 -9.16 8.91
CA GLY A 283 -40.81 -8.99 7.62
C GLY A 283 -39.83 -9.25 6.48
N ASP A 284 -39.81 -10.47 5.94
CA ASP A 284 -38.81 -11.02 5.00
C ASP A 284 -38.93 -10.50 3.54
N GLU A 285 -39.69 -9.43 3.25
CA GLU A 285 -40.12 -9.14 1.86
C GLU A 285 -39.78 -7.77 1.26
N VAL A 286 -39.01 -6.88 1.91
CA VAL A 286 -38.62 -5.61 1.27
C VAL A 286 -37.11 -5.52 1.09
N VAL A 287 -36.64 -6.09 -0.01
CA VAL A 287 -35.30 -5.89 -0.55
C VAL A 287 -35.38 -4.68 -1.49
N TRP A 288 -34.76 -3.57 -1.08
CA TRP A 288 -34.39 -2.45 -1.96
C TRP A 288 -35.55 -1.64 -2.58
N ASP A 289 -36.63 -1.36 -1.85
CA ASP A 289 -37.52 -0.29 -2.28
C ASP A 289 -36.92 1.09 -1.98
N ASP A 290 -37.07 2.00 -2.94
CA ASP A 290 -36.69 3.40 -2.79
C ASP A 290 -37.49 4.03 -1.65
N MET A 291 -36.79 4.75 -0.76
CA MET A 291 -37.39 5.50 0.34
C MET A 291 -38.30 6.61 -0.22
N HIS A 292 -39.54 6.28 -0.56
CA HIS A 292 -40.52 7.22 -1.10
C HIS A 292 -41.27 8.00 -0.01
N ASN A 293 -41.08 7.70 1.27
CA ASN A 293 -41.73 8.41 2.36
C ASN A 293 -40.77 9.41 3.01
N GLY A 294 -40.72 10.63 2.45
CA GLY A 294 -40.31 11.96 2.95
C GLY A 294 -39.68 12.23 4.33
N LYS A 295 -39.22 11.23 5.10
CA LYS A 295 -38.37 11.39 6.27
C LYS A 295 -36.93 11.38 5.78
N LEU A 296 -36.29 12.53 5.82
CA LEU A 296 -34.84 12.64 5.67
C LEU A 296 -34.20 11.78 6.77
N CYS A 297 -33.66 10.63 6.41
CA CYS A 297 -32.91 9.83 7.37
C CYS A 297 -31.58 10.55 7.63
N SER A 298 -31.26 10.81 8.89
CA SER A 298 -30.01 11.49 9.26
C SER A 298 -28.77 10.68 8.88
N TYR A 299 -28.92 9.40 8.53
CA TYR A 299 -27.84 8.49 8.19
C TYR A 299 -28.13 7.77 6.87
N PRO A 300 -27.15 7.66 5.96
CA PRO A 300 -27.32 7.01 4.68
C PRO A 300 -27.28 5.48 4.82
N ARG A 301 -27.72 4.78 3.78
CA ARG A 301 -27.32 3.38 3.57
C ARG A 301 -25.84 3.34 3.21
N LEU A 302 -25.10 2.35 3.70
CA LEU A 302 -23.69 2.14 3.38
C LEU A 302 -23.52 1.01 2.37
N LEU A 303 -22.82 1.29 1.27
CA LEU A 303 -22.33 0.27 0.35
C LEU A 303 -20.83 0.09 0.55
N PHE A 304 -20.44 -1.04 1.13
CA PHE A 304 -19.05 -1.44 1.24
C PHE A 304 -18.60 -2.18 -0.01
N ILE A 305 -17.59 -1.65 -0.68
CA ILE A 305 -16.85 -2.36 -1.73
C ILE A 305 -15.54 -2.88 -1.14
N ILE A 306 -15.42 -4.20 -1.10
CA ILE A 306 -14.26 -4.89 -0.56
C ILE A 306 -13.41 -5.42 -1.72
N THR A 307 -12.17 -4.94 -1.81
CA THR A 307 -11.24 -5.33 -2.88
C THR A 307 -10.10 -6.19 -2.34
N GLY A 308 -9.43 -6.89 -3.25
CA GLY A 308 -8.23 -7.67 -2.97
C GLY A 308 -8.45 -9.19 -2.98
N LYS A 309 -7.38 -9.93 -2.65
CA LYS A 309 -7.32 -11.39 -2.76
C LYS A 309 -6.46 -11.96 -1.64
N GLY A 310 -6.96 -13.06 -1.06
CA GLY A 310 -6.18 -13.89 -0.16
C GLY A 310 -6.94 -15.11 0.34
N PRO A 311 -6.32 -15.87 1.24
CA PRO A 311 -6.78 -17.20 1.64
C PRO A 311 -8.13 -17.18 2.37
N GLU A 312 -8.43 -16.15 3.17
CA GLU A 312 -9.66 -16.10 3.97
C GLU A 312 -10.87 -15.52 3.22
N LYS A 313 -10.70 -15.06 1.97
CA LYS A 313 -11.76 -14.38 1.22
C LYS A 313 -13.07 -15.18 1.18
N LYS A 314 -12.97 -16.48 0.84
CA LYS A 314 -14.15 -17.36 0.72
C LYS A 314 -14.89 -17.53 2.05
N LYS A 315 -14.15 -17.67 3.16
CA LYS A 315 -14.72 -17.77 4.51
C LYS A 315 -15.56 -16.53 4.82
N TYR A 316 -15.03 -15.33 4.57
CA TYR A 316 -15.77 -14.10 4.83
C TYR A 316 -16.92 -13.87 3.84
N GLU A 317 -16.79 -14.25 2.57
CA GLU A 317 -17.90 -14.22 1.61
C GLU A 317 -19.08 -15.10 2.06
N GLU A 318 -18.81 -16.26 2.67
CA GLU A 318 -19.85 -17.12 3.27
C GLU A 318 -20.49 -16.48 4.50
N THR A 319 -19.71 -15.79 5.34
CA THR A 319 -20.23 -15.00 6.48
C THR A 319 -21.12 -13.85 6.00
N LEU A 320 -20.67 -13.09 4.99
CA LEU A 320 -21.41 -11.96 4.42
C LEU A 320 -22.79 -12.37 3.90
N LYS A 321 -22.91 -13.55 3.28
CA LYS A 321 -24.21 -14.09 2.80
C LYS A 321 -25.21 -14.37 3.91
N LYS A 322 -24.73 -14.60 5.15
CA LYS A 322 -25.57 -14.89 6.32
C LYS A 322 -25.99 -13.62 7.05
N LEU A 323 -25.33 -12.49 6.80
CA LEU A 323 -25.68 -11.21 7.42
C LEU A 323 -26.96 -10.66 6.79
N ARG A 324 -27.98 -10.46 7.62
CA ARG A 324 -29.24 -9.80 7.24
C ARG A 324 -29.21 -8.35 7.71
N LEU A 325 -28.60 -7.47 6.91
CA LEU A 325 -28.50 -6.04 7.18
C LEU A 325 -29.42 -5.26 6.23
N ARG A 326 -30.12 -4.25 6.75
CA ARG A 326 -31.05 -3.42 5.95
C ARG A 326 -30.37 -2.15 5.42
N ARG A 327 -29.41 -1.63 6.17
CA ARG A 327 -28.77 -0.33 5.94
C ARG A 327 -27.33 -0.45 5.47
N VAL A 328 -26.77 -1.66 5.50
CA VAL A 328 -25.41 -1.93 5.04
C VAL A 328 -25.43 -3.06 4.02
N ALA A 329 -24.77 -2.84 2.88
CA ALA A 329 -24.57 -3.86 1.86
C ALA A 329 -23.07 -4.04 1.59
N PHE A 330 -22.66 -5.27 1.32
CA PHE A 330 -21.29 -5.60 0.93
C PHE A 330 -21.25 -6.12 -0.51
N ARG A 331 -20.20 -5.73 -1.24
CA ARG A 331 -19.83 -6.30 -2.52
C ARG A 331 -18.32 -6.53 -2.55
N THR A 332 -17.93 -7.77 -2.83
CA THR A 332 -16.54 -8.13 -3.08
C THR A 332 -16.27 -8.07 -4.58
N MET A 333 -15.20 -7.40 -5.00
CA MET A 333 -14.81 -7.37 -6.41
C MET A 333 -13.29 -7.46 -6.58
N TRP A 334 -12.89 -7.99 -7.73
CA TRP A 334 -11.53 -7.87 -8.21
C TRP A 334 -11.47 -6.70 -9.18
N LEU A 335 -10.50 -5.82 -9.01
CA LEU A 335 -10.29 -4.66 -9.87
C LEU A 335 -8.94 -4.80 -10.58
N SER A 336 -8.89 -4.30 -11.82
CA SER A 336 -7.64 -4.08 -12.51
C SER A 336 -6.85 -2.95 -11.83
N ALA A 337 -5.58 -2.79 -12.21
CA ALA A 337 -4.76 -1.67 -11.72
C ALA A 337 -5.29 -0.31 -12.19
N GLU A 338 -6.06 -0.27 -13.28
CA GLU A 338 -6.65 0.94 -13.86
C GLU A 338 -7.98 1.31 -13.18
N ASP A 339 -8.78 0.31 -12.82
CA ASP A 339 -10.09 0.54 -12.18
C ASP A 339 -9.97 0.85 -10.68
N TYR A 340 -8.87 0.42 -10.04
CA TYR A 340 -8.68 0.63 -8.60
C TYR A 340 -8.63 2.12 -8.20
N PRO A 341 -7.80 2.98 -8.83
CA PRO A 341 -7.81 4.42 -8.59
C PRO A 341 -9.20 5.05 -8.80
N LEU A 342 -9.93 4.57 -9.81
CA LEU A 342 -11.26 5.08 -10.14
C LEU A 342 -12.29 4.77 -9.07
N LEU A 343 -12.27 3.54 -8.51
CA LEU A 343 -13.08 3.20 -7.34
C LEU A 343 -12.74 4.10 -6.14
N LEU A 344 -11.45 4.25 -5.81
CA LEU A 344 -11.02 5.07 -4.68
C LEU A 344 -11.45 6.54 -4.85
N GLY A 345 -11.25 7.12 -6.03
CA GLY A 345 -11.67 8.49 -6.35
C GLY A 345 -13.18 8.68 -6.39
N SER A 346 -13.95 7.59 -6.52
CA SER A 346 -15.41 7.60 -6.49
C SER A 346 -15.99 7.52 -5.08
N ALA A 347 -15.24 6.96 -4.13
CA ALA A 347 -15.70 6.65 -2.78
C ALA A 347 -15.85 7.88 -1.86
N ASP A 348 -16.64 7.67 -0.80
CA ASP A 348 -16.92 8.67 0.24
C ASP A 348 -15.98 8.53 1.43
N LEU A 349 -15.64 7.29 1.81
CA LEU A 349 -14.72 6.95 2.92
C LEU A 349 -13.91 5.69 2.61
N GLY A 350 -12.64 5.67 2.99
CA GLY A 350 -11.80 4.47 3.01
C GLY A 350 -11.76 3.81 4.39
N VAL A 351 -11.73 2.49 4.45
CA VAL A 351 -11.46 1.74 5.70
C VAL A 351 -10.24 0.84 5.51
N CYS A 352 -9.21 1.06 6.32
CA CYS A 352 -7.97 0.31 6.29
C CYS A 352 -7.80 -0.55 7.55
N LEU A 353 -7.86 -1.87 7.36
CA LEU A 353 -7.67 -2.86 8.43
C LEU A 353 -6.22 -3.31 8.59
N HIS A 354 -5.33 -2.84 7.72
CA HIS A 354 -3.93 -3.26 7.70
C HIS A 354 -3.19 -2.82 8.97
N THR A 355 -2.42 -3.74 9.54
CA THR A 355 -1.45 -3.46 10.59
C THR A 355 -0.06 -3.88 10.16
N SER A 356 0.95 -3.19 10.69
CA SER A 356 2.35 -3.47 10.41
C SER A 356 2.86 -4.66 11.25
N SER A 357 3.51 -5.64 10.61
CA SER A 357 4.14 -6.77 11.31
C SER A 357 5.24 -6.35 12.29
N SER A 358 5.92 -5.23 12.02
CA SER A 358 6.95 -4.65 12.88
C SER A 358 6.43 -3.51 13.75
N GLY A 359 5.24 -2.98 13.45
CA GLY A 359 4.71 -1.73 13.99
C GLY A 359 5.35 -0.46 13.42
N LEU A 360 6.17 -0.56 12.36
CA LEU A 360 7.08 0.51 11.93
C LEU A 360 6.93 0.93 10.46
N ASP A 361 6.07 0.27 9.68
CA ASP A 361 5.74 0.65 8.31
C ASP A 361 4.31 1.14 8.15
N LEU A 362 4.06 1.88 7.06
CA LEU A 362 2.77 2.52 6.77
C LEU A 362 2.01 1.78 5.66
N PRO A 363 0.68 1.67 5.74
CA PRO A 363 -0.12 1.02 4.72
C PRO A 363 -0.13 1.84 3.44
N MET A 364 0.48 1.30 2.39
CA MET A 364 0.40 1.87 1.03
C MET A 364 -1.04 2.09 0.56
N LYS A 365 -1.97 1.24 0.99
CA LYS A 365 -3.40 1.38 0.68
C LYS A 365 -3.97 2.73 1.15
N VAL A 366 -3.54 3.24 2.32
CA VAL A 366 -3.98 4.54 2.82
C VAL A 366 -3.33 5.67 2.03
N VAL A 367 -2.06 5.50 1.63
CA VAL A 367 -1.37 6.44 0.75
C VAL A 367 -2.13 6.58 -0.58
N ASP A 368 -2.55 5.46 -1.18
CA ASP A 368 -3.36 5.44 -2.41
C ASP A 368 -4.72 6.14 -2.23
N MET A 369 -5.43 5.84 -1.13
CA MET A 369 -6.70 6.50 -0.78
C MET A 369 -6.52 8.01 -0.63
N PHE A 370 -5.45 8.44 0.04
CA PHE A 370 -5.11 9.85 0.18
C PHE A 370 -4.82 10.51 -1.17
N GLY A 371 -4.09 9.86 -2.08
CA GLY A 371 -3.90 10.36 -3.44
C GLY A 371 -5.23 10.65 -4.16
N CYS A 372 -6.24 9.81 -3.94
CA CYS A 372 -7.59 10.00 -4.46
C CYS A 372 -8.45 11.04 -3.74
N GLY A 373 -7.92 11.75 -2.73
CA GLY A 373 -8.69 12.67 -1.91
C GLY A 373 -9.77 11.95 -1.07
N LEU A 374 -9.51 10.70 -0.69
CA LEU A 374 -10.40 9.86 0.11
C LEU A 374 -9.93 9.82 1.57
N PRO A 375 -10.66 10.47 2.51
CA PRO A 375 -10.39 10.32 3.94
C PRO A 375 -10.52 8.85 4.37
N VAL A 376 -9.85 8.49 5.47
CA VAL A 376 -9.81 7.10 5.93
C VAL A 376 -10.13 6.93 7.42
N CYS A 377 -10.79 5.82 7.76
CA CYS A 377 -10.72 5.22 9.08
C CYS A 377 -9.66 4.10 9.01
N ALA A 378 -8.62 4.14 9.85
CA ALA A 378 -7.56 3.13 9.85
C ALA A 378 -7.38 2.49 11.23
N VAL A 379 -6.98 1.21 11.24
CA VAL A 379 -6.64 0.53 12.50
C VAL A 379 -5.46 1.23 13.17
N SER A 380 -5.58 1.47 14.47
CA SER A 380 -4.56 2.12 15.29
C SER A 380 -3.39 1.18 15.57
N TYR A 381 -2.18 1.61 15.24
CA TYR A 381 -0.93 0.95 15.64
C TYR A 381 0.21 1.97 15.73
N SER A 382 1.38 1.57 16.26
CA SER A 382 2.42 2.47 16.78
C SER A 382 2.80 3.65 15.87
N CYS A 383 3.05 3.44 14.57
CA CYS A 383 3.53 4.50 13.68
C CYS A 383 2.47 5.07 12.73
N ILE A 384 1.20 4.63 12.80
CA ILE A 384 0.16 5.06 11.84
C ILE A 384 -0.10 6.57 11.87
N LYS A 385 0.15 7.22 13.01
CA LYS A 385 -0.02 8.66 13.20
C LYS A 385 0.94 9.52 12.36
N GLU A 386 1.99 8.91 11.80
CA GLU A 386 2.84 9.58 10.80
C GLU A 386 2.13 9.77 9.46
N LEU A 387 1.11 8.95 9.16
CA LEU A 387 0.30 9.05 7.95
C LEU A 387 -1.10 9.64 8.23
N VAL A 388 -1.81 9.07 9.21
CA VAL A 388 -3.18 9.49 9.56
C VAL A 388 -3.14 10.50 10.70
N ASN A 389 -3.42 11.75 10.37
CA ASN A 389 -3.62 12.83 11.33
C ASN A 389 -5.11 12.89 11.70
N VAL A 390 -5.41 12.41 12.91
CA VAL A 390 -6.76 12.36 13.48
C VAL A 390 -7.47 13.69 13.30
N GLU A 391 -8.72 13.64 12.83
CA GLU A 391 -9.60 14.79 12.53
C GLU A 391 -9.14 15.71 11.38
N LYS A 392 -7.95 15.47 10.80
CA LYS A 392 -7.44 16.24 9.66
C LYS A 392 -7.61 15.51 8.34
N ASN A 393 -7.14 14.27 8.23
CA ASN A 393 -7.28 13.46 7.00
C ASN A 393 -7.95 12.10 7.23
N GLY A 394 -8.25 11.77 8.49
CA GLY A 394 -8.85 10.50 8.84
C GLY A 394 -9.03 10.32 10.33
N LEU A 395 -9.45 9.12 10.70
CA LEU A 395 -9.68 8.68 12.09
C LEU A 395 -8.96 7.34 12.34
N LEU A 396 -8.78 7.02 13.62
CA LEU A 396 -8.08 5.82 14.06
C LEU A 396 -8.96 5.05 15.04
N PHE A 397 -9.20 3.78 14.73
CA PHE A 397 -9.98 2.87 15.58
C PHE A 397 -9.15 1.65 15.99
N SER A 398 -9.53 1.05 17.12
CA SER A 398 -8.95 -0.18 17.66
C SER A 398 -10.00 -1.28 17.83
N SER A 399 -11.29 -0.97 17.64
CA SER A 399 -12.38 -1.91 17.84
C SER A 399 -13.54 -1.68 16.86
N SER A 400 -14.41 -2.69 16.73
CA SER A 400 -15.63 -2.61 15.93
C SER A 400 -16.62 -1.55 16.47
N ALA A 401 -16.59 -1.29 17.78
CA ALA A 401 -17.43 -0.28 18.42
C ALA A 401 -17.00 1.15 18.07
N GLU A 402 -15.68 1.40 18.07
CA GLU A 402 -15.08 2.68 17.67
C GLU A 402 -15.32 2.93 16.18
N LEU A 403 -15.03 1.96 15.30
CA LEU A 403 -15.29 2.11 13.87
C LEU A 403 -16.77 2.41 13.58
N ALA A 404 -17.70 1.73 14.27
CA ALA A 404 -19.13 2.02 14.12
C ALA A 404 -19.51 3.43 14.63
N GLU A 405 -18.78 3.99 15.58
CA GLU A 405 -19.02 5.35 16.08
C GLU A 405 -18.46 6.39 15.12
N GLU A 406 -17.27 6.15 14.58
CA GLU A 406 -16.68 6.96 13.50
C GLU A 406 -17.59 6.99 12.27
N LEU A 407 -18.14 5.85 11.84
CA LEU A 407 -19.10 5.80 10.74
C LEU A 407 -20.37 6.60 11.02
N MET A 408 -20.88 6.57 12.26
CA MET A 408 -22.04 7.39 12.63
C MET A 408 -21.68 8.87 12.57
N MET A 409 -20.57 9.29 13.17
CA MET A 409 -20.15 10.70 13.19
C MET A 409 -19.87 11.24 11.78
N LEU A 410 -19.17 10.50 10.94
CA LEU A 410 -18.79 10.95 9.60
C LEU A 410 -19.97 11.04 8.62
N PHE A 411 -20.99 10.18 8.78
CA PHE A 411 -22.13 10.11 7.87
C PHE A 411 -23.41 10.76 8.41
N GLU A 412 -23.35 11.45 9.54
CA GLU A 412 -24.46 12.26 10.01
C GLU A 412 -24.77 13.39 9.01
N GLY A 413 -26.03 13.47 8.58
CA GLY A 413 -26.49 14.49 7.62
C GLY A 413 -25.99 14.31 6.18
N PHE A 414 -25.39 13.16 5.85
CA PHE A 414 -24.91 12.87 4.50
C PHE A 414 -26.03 12.93 3.45
N PRO A 415 -25.77 13.41 2.21
CA PRO A 415 -24.47 13.83 1.67
C PRO A 415 -24.15 15.33 1.82
N GLU A 416 -25.10 16.16 2.26
CA GLU A 416 -24.97 17.62 2.21
C GLU A 416 -24.48 18.25 3.53
N LYS A 417 -24.76 17.63 4.68
CA LYS A 417 -24.46 18.18 6.03
C LYS A 417 -23.42 17.36 6.80
N CYS A 418 -22.58 16.59 6.09
CA CYS A 418 -21.52 15.80 6.68
C CYS A 418 -20.24 16.64 6.90
N ASP A 419 -20.31 17.62 7.81
CA ASP A 419 -19.26 18.63 8.01
C ASP A 419 -17.89 18.03 8.34
N ALA A 420 -17.85 17.02 9.23
CA ALA A 420 -16.62 16.35 9.62
C ALA A 420 -15.93 15.66 8.43
N LEU A 421 -16.69 14.93 7.62
CA LEU A 421 -16.18 14.26 6.43
C LEU A 421 -15.74 15.26 5.35
N GLY A 422 -16.53 16.32 5.16
CA GLY A 422 -16.21 17.41 4.22
C GLY A 422 -14.92 18.13 4.59
N LEU A 423 -14.73 18.45 5.87
CA LEU A 423 -13.52 19.08 6.40
C LEU A 423 -12.28 18.19 6.24
N MET A 424 -12.40 16.89 6.53
CA MET A 424 -11.28 15.96 6.30
C MET A 424 -10.89 15.91 4.83
N ARG A 425 -11.88 15.91 3.93
CA ARG A 425 -11.63 15.90 2.49
C ARG A 425 -10.93 17.18 2.02
N SER A 426 -11.35 18.36 2.49
CA SER A 426 -10.69 19.62 2.11
C SER A 426 -9.24 19.69 2.60
N ASN A 427 -9.01 19.32 3.86
CA ASN A 427 -7.66 19.29 4.45
C ASN A 427 -6.74 18.29 3.73
N LEU A 428 -7.27 17.11 3.36
CA LEU A 428 -6.54 16.10 2.62
C LEU A 428 -6.11 16.61 1.23
N MET A 429 -6.99 17.30 0.52
CA MET A 429 -6.68 17.85 -0.80
C MET A 429 -5.57 18.92 -0.73
N GLU A 430 -5.58 19.75 0.31
CA GLU A 430 -4.49 20.70 0.57
C GLU A 430 -3.16 19.98 0.81
N MET A 431 -3.14 18.96 1.68
CA MET A 431 -1.95 18.18 1.99
C MET A 431 -1.37 17.46 0.76
N VAL A 432 -2.20 16.76 0.00
CA VAL A 432 -1.78 15.98 -1.19
C VAL A 432 -1.23 16.89 -2.29
N SER A 433 -1.75 18.11 -2.42
CA SER A 433 -1.23 19.06 -3.41
C SER A 433 0.18 19.59 -3.07
N SER A 434 0.54 19.61 -1.78
CA SER A 434 1.76 20.23 -1.27
C SER A 434 2.99 19.33 -1.29
N VAL A 435 2.81 18.00 -1.18
CA VAL A 435 3.91 17.03 -1.06
C VAL A 435 3.90 16.06 -2.23
N ARG A 436 5.00 15.99 -2.97
CA ARG A 436 5.18 15.03 -4.08
C ARG A 436 6.44 14.20 -3.89
N TRP A 437 6.43 12.99 -4.44
CA TRP A 437 7.58 12.09 -4.47
C TRP A 437 8.84 12.79 -5.00
N ALA A 438 8.75 13.43 -6.16
CA ALA A 438 9.92 14.05 -6.80
C ALA A 438 10.61 15.08 -5.89
N THR A 439 9.84 15.95 -5.24
CA THR A 439 10.36 16.98 -4.32
C THR A 439 11.03 16.33 -3.09
N THR A 440 10.32 15.44 -2.41
CA THR A 440 10.85 14.77 -1.21
C THR A 440 12.06 13.89 -1.52
N TRP A 441 12.10 13.27 -2.70
CA TRP A 441 13.23 12.49 -3.16
C TRP A 441 14.46 13.36 -3.44
N GLU A 442 14.27 14.52 -4.08
CA GLU A 442 15.34 15.50 -4.33
C GLU A 442 15.95 16.00 -3.02
N GLU A 443 15.12 16.25 -2.01
CA GLU A 443 15.55 16.78 -0.71
C GLU A 443 16.23 15.74 0.17
N ASN A 444 15.77 14.49 0.13
CA ASN A 444 16.16 13.47 1.12
C ASN A 444 17.02 12.35 0.52
N ALA A 445 16.61 11.79 -0.62
CA ALA A 445 17.27 10.61 -1.20
C ALA A 445 18.49 10.98 -2.04
N LYS A 446 18.36 12.00 -2.91
CA LYS A 446 19.44 12.42 -3.81
C LYS A 446 20.73 12.80 -3.07
N PRO A 447 20.71 13.59 -1.98
CA PRO A 447 21.92 13.95 -1.26
C PRO A 447 22.64 12.74 -0.67
N LEU A 448 21.88 11.81 -0.07
CA LEU A 448 22.41 10.56 0.47
C LEU A 448 23.07 9.71 -0.63
N ILE A 449 22.41 9.58 -1.78
CA ILE A 449 22.94 8.81 -2.92
C ILE A 449 24.26 9.42 -3.39
N TYR A 450 24.32 10.75 -3.52
CA TYR A 450 25.52 11.45 -4.00
C TYR A 450 26.66 11.36 -2.99
N GLU A 451 26.37 11.46 -1.70
CA GLU A 451 27.33 11.25 -0.61
C GLU A 451 27.94 9.85 -0.70
N VAL A 452 27.11 8.81 -0.82
CA VAL A 452 27.55 7.41 -0.94
C VAL A 452 28.41 7.19 -2.18
N ILE A 453 28.00 7.73 -3.33
CA ILE A 453 28.77 7.63 -4.58
C ILE A 453 30.13 8.31 -4.43
N SER A 454 30.19 9.44 -3.73
CA SER A 454 31.43 10.22 -3.54
C SER A 454 32.41 9.50 -2.61
N GLN A 455 31.94 8.98 -1.47
CA GLN A 455 32.77 8.36 -0.45
C GLN A 455 33.34 7.00 -0.87
N TYR A 456 32.60 6.22 -1.67
CA TYR A 456 33.03 4.87 -2.06
C TYR A 456 34.02 4.85 -3.24
N SER A 457 34.59 6.02 -3.58
CA SER A 457 35.53 6.22 -4.70
C SER A 457 37.00 6.07 -4.32
N SER A 458 37.31 6.06 -3.02
CA SER A 458 38.68 6.00 -2.47
C SER A 458 39.15 4.58 -2.21
#